data_AF-A0A9D2MYJ1-F1
#
_entry.id   AF-A0A9D2MYJ1-F1
#
_cell.length_a   1.000
_cell.length_b   1.000
_cell.length_c   1.000
_cell.angle_alpha   90.00
_cell.angle_beta   90.00
_cell.angle_gamma   90.00
#
_symmetry.space_group_name_H-M   'P 1'
#
loop_
_entity.id
_entity.type
_entity.pdbx_description
1 polymer ?
#
loop_
_entity_poly.entity_id
_entity_poly.type
_entity_poly.pdbx_seq_one_letter_code
_entity_poly.pdbx_strand_id
1 'polypeptide(L)'
;SLGVNASQGTVQDHWDDHGGMSDGTEYWEIVFSPEDAAEFEESLQTAQGWHALPLDNDVRYLLYGTGGMEEAQDGAYISVNPYLTGKDGGPLFPRIEEGYWFFCDEQTGSYTAQGVRERPSQNFTAAVYDSQSRTLYCGELDT
;
A
#
# COMPACT_ATOMS: atom_id res chain seq x y z
N SER A 1 -0.30 10.55 -5.67
CA SER A 1 -1.78 10.75 -5.87
C SER A 1 -2.40 9.45 -6.35
N LEU A 2 -3.49 8.97 -5.72
CA LEU A 2 -4.09 7.65 -5.99
C LEU A 2 -4.89 7.53 -7.30
N GLY A 3 -5.08 8.62 -8.03
CA GLY A 3 -5.88 8.63 -9.27
C GLY A 3 -7.39 8.43 -9.08
N VAL A 4 -7.86 8.34 -7.82
CA VAL A 4 -9.28 8.19 -7.44
C VAL A 4 -9.68 9.19 -6.37
N ASN A 5 -10.97 9.49 -6.27
CA ASN A 5 -11.49 10.44 -5.31
C ASN A 5 -11.69 9.78 -3.93
N ALA A 6 -10.65 9.74 -3.09
CA ALA A 6 -10.76 9.26 -1.71
C ALA A 6 -11.52 10.23 -0.78
N SER A 7 -11.75 11.48 -1.19
CA SER A 7 -12.38 12.51 -0.32
C SER A 7 -13.88 12.32 -0.09
N GLN A 8 -14.51 11.38 -0.81
CA GLN A 8 -15.88 10.96 -0.55
C GLN A 8 -16.00 10.10 0.73
N GLY A 9 -14.91 9.50 1.19
CA GLY A 9 -14.86 8.77 2.46
C GLY A 9 -14.61 9.69 3.67
N THR A 10 -14.73 9.12 4.86
CA THR A 10 -14.42 9.80 6.14
C THR A 10 -13.09 9.29 6.68
N VAL A 11 -12.12 10.19 6.87
CA VAL A 11 -10.85 9.89 7.52
C VAL A 11 -11.09 9.48 8.98
N GLN A 12 -10.69 8.26 9.34
CA GLN A 12 -10.76 7.72 10.71
C GLN A 12 -9.45 7.92 11.47
N ASP A 13 -8.33 7.78 10.76
CA ASP A 13 -7.00 7.98 11.32
C ASP A 13 -6.08 8.60 10.27
N HIS A 14 -5.13 9.40 10.73
CA HIS A 14 -4.09 10.03 9.92
C HIS A 14 -2.88 10.34 10.79
N TRP A 15 -1.70 10.03 10.28
CA TRP A 15 -0.46 10.53 10.83
C TRP A 15 0.63 10.61 9.77
N ASP A 16 1.56 11.50 10.02
CA ASP A 16 2.71 11.80 9.17
C ASP A 16 3.94 11.91 10.09
N ASP A 17 4.96 11.11 9.83
CA ASP A 17 6.22 11.16 10.58
C ASP A 17 7.40 11.75 9.77
N HIS A 18 7.14 12.31 8.58
CA HIS A 18 8.17 12.93 7.77
C HIS A 18 8.89 14.05 8.54
N GLY A 19 10.22 13.90 8.62
CA GLY A 19 11.09 14.81 9.37
C GLY A 19 11.60 15.99 8.55
N GLY A 20 12.52 16.77 9.12
CA GLY A 20 13.12 17.94 8.45
C GLY A 20 13.93 17.63 7.18
N MET A 21 14.20 16.35 6.89
CA MET A 21 14.87 15.88 5.67
C MET A 21 13.88 15.22 4.67
N SER A 22 12.58 15.25 4.96
CA SER A 22 11.50 14.65 4.15
C SER A 22 11.47 13.12 4.06
N ASP A 23 12.34 12.40 4.79
CA ASP A 23 12.23 10.94 4.95
C ASP A 23 11.17 10.62 6.01
N GLY A 24 10.39 9.57 5.78
CA GLY A 24 9.34 9.14 6.69
C GLY A 24 8.26 8.30 6.02
N THR A 25 7.16 8.16 6.74
CA THR A 25 5.95 7.46 6.38
C THR A 25 4.75 8.33 6.71
N GLU A 26 3.83 8.41 5.76
CA GLU A 26 2.50 9.00 5.98
C GLU A 26 1.45 7.90 5.86
N TYR A 27 0.38 8.00 6.66
CA TYR A 27 -0.69 7.01 6.73
C TYR A 27 -2.05 7.67 6.79
N TRP A 28 -3.01 7.12 6.04
CA TRP A 28 -4.42 7.42 6.16
C TRP A 28 -5.28 6.16 6.24
N GLU A 29 -6.29 6.23 7.11
CA GLU A 29 -7.39 5.29 7.16
C GLU A 29 -8.69 6.01 6.81
N ILE A 30 -9.37 5.55 5.76
CA ILE A 30 -10.56 6.22 5.22
C ILE A 30 -11.68 5.19 5.11
N VAL A 31 -12.81 5.46 5.76
CA VAL A 31 -14.00 4.59 5.74
C VAL A 31 -15.08 5.21 4.88
N PHE A 32 -15.68 4.40 4.00
CA PHE A 32 -16.72 4.82 3.09
C PHE A 32 -18.10 4.38 3.60
N SER A 33 -19.10 5.23 3.37
CA SER A 33 -20.51 4.83 3.51
C SER A 33 -20.84 3.72 2.49
N PRO A 34 -21.93 2.96 2.67
CA PRO A 34 -22.36 1.98 1.67
C PRO A 34 -22.63 2.61 0.29
N GLU A 35 -23.18 3.83 0.22
CA GLU A 35 -23.40 4.50 -1.06
C GLU A 35 -22.08 4.93 -1.74
N ASP A 36 -21.16 5.55 -1.00
CA ASP A 36 -19.90 6.04 -1.57
C ASP A 36 -18.95 4.89 -1.91
N ALA A 37 -19.02 3.77 -1.17
CA ALA A 37 -18.18 2.60 -1.42
C ALA A 37 -18.45 1.97 -2.80
N ALA A 38 -19.71 1.89 -3.22
CA ALA A 38 -20.04 1.34 -4.53
C ALA A 38 -19.46 2.19 -5.67
N GLU A 39 -19.60 3.52 -5.59
CA GLU A 39 -19.01 4.44 -6.56
C GLU A 39 -17.47 4.39 -6.52
N PHE A 40 -16.90 4.32 -5.32
CA PHE A 40 -15.46 4.19 -5.15
C PHE A 40 -14.93 2.92 -5.80
N GLU A 41 -15.52 1.74 -5.53
CA GLU A 41 -15.12 0.46 -6.10
C GLU A 41 -15.21 0.44 -7.63
N GLU A 42 -16.25 1.05 -8.23
CA GLU A 42 -16.34 1.20 -9.69
C GLU A 42 -15.17 2.01 -10.24
N SER A 43 -14.74 3.06 -9.53
CA SER A 43 -13.57 3.85 -9.93
C SER A 43 -12.26 3.06 -9.87
N LEU A 44 -12.07 2.20 -8.85
CA LEU A 44 -10.86 1.38 -8.68
C LEU A 44 -10.66 0.41 -9.84
N GLN A 45 -11.74 -0.12 -10.42
CA GLN A 45 -11.66 -1.09 -11.53
C GLN A 45 -11.07 -0.51 -12.81
N THR A 46 -11.12 0.81 -12.99
CA THR A 46 -10.69 1.48 -14.21
C THR A 46 -9.51 2.43 -14.00
N ALA A 47 -9.22 2.78 -12.74
CA ALA A 47 -8.11 3.66 -12.39
C ALA A 47 -6.76 2.99 -12.65
N GLN A 48 -5.80 3.79 -13.11
CA GLN A 48 -4.45 3.32 -13.37
C GLN A 48 -3.73 2.96 -12.07
N GLY A 49 -3.01 1.84 -12.07
CA GLY A 49 -2.25 1.35 -10.92
C GLY A 49 -3.06 0.64 -9.85
N TRP A 50 -4.38 0.58 -10.01
CA TRP A 50 -5.26 -0.22 -9.18
C TRP A 50 -5.45 -1.62 -9.74
N HIS A 51 -5.46 -2.60 -8.85
CA HIS A 51 -5.56 -4.01 -9.16
C HIS A 51 -6.48 -4.70 -8.16
N ALA A 52 -7.22 -5.72 -8.59
CA ALA A 52 -7.92 -6.60 -7.65
C ALA A 52 -6.89 -7.44 -6.87
N LEU A 53 -7.22 -7.76 -5.61
CA LEU A 53 -6.44 -8.73 -4.82
C LEU A 53 -6.47 -10.13 -5.47
N PRO A 54 -5.43 -10.98 -5.27
CA PRO A 54 -4.31 -10.81 -4.33
C PRO A 54 -3.21 -9.86 -4.81
N LEU A 55 -2.34 -9.44 -3.88
CA LEU A 55 -1.14 -8.66 -4.20
C LEU A 55 -0.18 -9.45 -5.09
N ASP A 56 0.54 -8.73 -5.95
CA ASP A 56 1.78 -9.28 -6.50
C ASP A 56 2.84 -9.47 -5.40
N ASN A 57 3.84 -10.31 -5.67
CA ASN A 57 4.85 -10.63 -4.66
C ASN A 57 5.73 -9.43 -4.28
N ASP A 58 6.07 -8.56 -5.23
CA ASP A 58 6.97 -7.44 -4.95
C ASP A 58 6.30 -6.42 -4.04
N VAL A 59 5.03 -6.08 -4.29
CA VAL A 59 4.21 -5.24 -3.43
C VAL A 59 3.94 -5.93 -2.10
N ARG A 60 3.64 -7.25 -2.09
CA ARG A 60 3.48 -8.00 -0.83
C ARG A 60 4.71 -7.90 0.06
N TYR A 61 5.91 -8.03 -0.50
CA TYR A 61 7.14 -7.91 0.28
C TYR A 61 7.33 -6.50 0.84
N LEU A 62 7.00 -5.46 0.08
CA LEU A 62 7.07 -4.07 0.54
C LEU A 62 6.08 -3.81 1.69
N LEU A 63 4.85 -4.31 1.58
CA LEU A 63 3.79 -4.03 2.55
C LEU A 63 3.84 -4.92 3.79
N TYR A 64 4.15 -6.20 3.63
CA TYR A 64 3.99 -7.20 4.69
C TYR A 64 5.26 -8.00 5.00
N GLY A 65 6.29 -7.90 4.16
CA GLY A 65 7.46 -8.78 4.24
C GLY A 65 7.11 -10.28 4.08
N THR A 66 7.99 -11.12 4.60
CA THR A 66 7.85 -12.60 4.58
C THR A 66 7.31 -13.16 5.90
N GLY A 67 7.33 -12.39 7.00
CA GLY A 67 6.92 -12.88 8.33
C GLY A 67 7.79 -13.99 8.91
N GLY A 68 9.00 -14.19 8.37
CA GLY A 68 9.91 -15.29 8.68
C GLY A 68 10.73 -15.72 7.47
N MET A 69 11.36 -16.89 7.52
CA MET A 69 11.98 -17.46 6.32
C MET A 69 10.90 -18.02 5.38
N GLU A 70 10.95 -17.60 4.12
CA GLU A 70 10.09 -18.06 3.05
C GLU A 70 10.96 -18.56 1.88
N GLU A 71 10.54 -19.63 1.21
CA GLU A 71 11.21 -20.09 -0.01
C GLU A 71 10.68 -19.29 -1.21
N ALA A 72 11.57 -18.52 -1.84
CA ALA A 72 11.27 -17.77 -3.04
C ALA A 72 11.09 -18.68 -4.27
N GLN A 73 10.56 -18.13 -5.36
CA GLN A 73 10.24 -18.90 -6.57
C GLN A 73 11.47 -19.55 -7.24
N ASP A 74 12.67 -19.04 -6.98
CA ASP A 74 13.95 -19.58 -7.47
C ASP A 74 14.57 -20.63 -6.53
N GLY A 75 13.88 -20.98 -5.43
CA GLY A 75 14.34 -21.94 -4.42
C GLY A 75 15.29 -21.33 -3.38
N ALA A 76 15.57 -20.02 -3.42
CA ALA A 76 16.32 -19.34 -2.37
C ALA A 76 15.43 -19.11 -1.15
N TYR A 77 16.01 -19.15 0.05
CA TYR A 77 15.30 -18.72 1.27
C TYR A 77 15.52 -17.23 1.49
N ILE A 78 14.43 -16.49 1.66
CA ILE A 78 14.42 -15.06 1.91
C ILE A 78 13.74 -14.74 3.24
N SER A 79 14.20 -13.69 3.90
CA SER A 79 13.56 -13.11 5.05
C SER A 79 13.58 -11.60 4.88
N VAL A 80 12.42 -10.99 4.69
CA VAL A 80 12.27 -9.57 4.37
C VAL A 80 11.30 -8.97 5.38
N ASN A 81 11.73 -7.90 6.05
CA ASN A 81 10.84 -7.09 6.87
C ASN A 81 9.96 -6.23 5.95
N PRO A 82 8.73 -5.87 6.35
CA PRO A 82 7.99 -4.83 5.65
C PRO A 82 8.80 -3.54 5.57
N TYR A 83 8.64 -2.82 4.45
CA TYR A 83 9.25 -1.51 4.24
C TYR A 83 8.29 -0.40 4.68
N LEU A 84 7.01 -0.54 4.35
CA LEU A 84 5.97 0.37 4.80
C LEU A 84 5.46 -0.07 6.18
N THR A 85 5.98 0.56 7.23
CA THR A 85 5.75 0.13 8.61
C THR A 85 5.00 1.15 9.45
N GLY A 86 4.20 0.66 10.39
CA GLY A 86 3.65 1.47 11.46
C GLY A 86 4.70 1.85 12.51
N LYS A 87 4.29 2.66 13.49
CA LYS A 87 5.14 3.16 14.59
C LYS A 87 5.76 2.06 15.46
N ASP A 88 5.21 0.85 15.43
CA ASP A 88 5.71 -0.32 16.15
C ASP A 88 6.71 -1.17 15.33
N GLY A 89 7.00 -0.77 14.09
CA GLY A 89 7.86 -1.50 13.14
C GLY A 89 7.17 -2.70 12.48
N GLY A 90 5.88 -2.93 12.75
CA GLY A 90 5.06 -3.91 12.05
C GLY A 90 4.56 -3.39 10.71
N PRO A 91 3.94 -4.26 9.88
CA PRO A 91 3.28 -3.83 8.64
C PRO A 91 2.28 -2.70 8.90
N LEU A 92 2.31 -1.66 8.07
CA LEU A 92 1.41 -0.51 8.23
C LEU A 92 -0.06 -0.88 7.99
N PHE A 93 -0.32 -1.73 6.99
CA PHE A 93 -1.68 -2.12 6.61
C PHE A 93 -2.11 -3.45 7.24
N PRO A 94 -3.41 -3.66 7.48
CA PRO A 94 -3.94 -4.99 7.75
C PRO A 94 -3.80 -5.88 6.52
N ARG A 95 -3.85 -7.21 6.71
CA ARG A 95 -3.93 -8.17 5.61
C ARG A 95 -5.38 -8.26 5.14
N ILE A 96 -5.59 -7.95 3.86
CA ILE A 96 -6.92 -7.96 3.22
C ILE A 96 -6.97 -9.08 2.19
N GLU A 97 -8.08 -9.82 2.17
CA GLU A 97 -8.30 -10.94 1.24
C GLU A 97 -9.19 -10.55 0.05
N GLU A 98 -10.14 -9.63 0.27
CA GLU A 98 -11.12 -9.19 -0.72
C GLU A 98 -11.09 -7.67 -0.89
N GLY A 99 -11.00 -7.23 -2.14
CA GLY A 99 -10.92 -5.81 -2.50
C GLY A 99 -9.82 -5.52 -3.50
N TYR A 100 -9.18 -4.37 -3.35
CA TYR A 100 -8.27 -3.81 -4.35
C TYR A 100 -6.99 -3.30 -3.70
N TRP A 101 -5.94 -3.15 -4.49
CA TRP A 101 -4.68 -2.58 -4.07
C TRP A 101 -4.11 -1.66 -5.13
N PHE A 102 -3.25 -0.75 -4.68
CA PHE A 102 -2.57 0.25 -5.50
C PHE A 102 -1.09 0.29 -5.16
N PHE A 103 -0.27 0.55 -6.17
CA PHE A 103 1.14 0.85 -6.01
C PHE A 103 1.60 1.90 -7.02
N CYS A 104 2.41 2.86 -6.59
CA CYS A 104 3.09 3.83 -7.43
C CYS A 104 4.52 4.05 -6.90
N ASP A 105 5.52 3.73 -7.73
CA ASP A 105 6.91 4.12 -7.52
C ASP A 105 7.06 5.60 -7.85
N GLU A 106 7.13 6.45 -6.83
CA GLU A 106 7.16 7.91 -6.97
C GLU A 106 8.47 8.39 -7.63
N GLN A 107 9.54 7.57 -7.62
CA GLN A 107 10.79 7.92 -8.29
C GLN A 107 10.68 7.82 -9.81
N THR A 108 9.84 6.90 -10.32
CA THR A 108 9.73 6.63 -11.76
C THR A 108 8.35 6.93 -12.34
N GLY A 109 7.34 7.13 -11.50
CA GLY A 109 5.93 7.23 -11.88
C GLY A 109 5.35 5.89 -12.37
N SER A 110 5.99 4.77 -12.05
CA SER A 110 5.59 3.44 -12.49
C SER A 110 4.63 2.78 -11.51
N TYR A 111 3.65 2.02 -12.02
CA TYR A 111 2.68 1.29 -11.19
C TYR A 111 3.08 -0.17 -10.94
N THR A 112 4.38 -0.46 -10.90
CA THR A 112 4.91 -1.79 -10.55
C THR A 112 6.06 -1.66 -9.56
N ALA A 113 6.10 -2.57 -8.59
CA ALA A 113 7.16 -2.65 -7.57
C ALA A 113 8.42 -3.38 -8.04
N GLN A 114 8.48 -3.80 -9.31
CA GLN A 114 9.62 -4.54 -9.84
C GLN A 114 10.91 -3.72 -9.70
N GLY A 115 11.91 -4.28 -9.01
CA GLY A 115 13.22 -3.65 -8.87
C GLY A 115 13.28 -2.55 -7.81
N VAL A 116 12.23 -2.31 -7.02
CA VAL A 116 12.18 -1.25 -5.99
C VAL A 116 13.04 -1.61 -4.77
N ARG A 117 13.01 -2.88 -4.32
CA ARG A 117 13.74 -3.35 -3.13
C ARG A 117 15.27 -3.33 -3.31
N GLU A 118 15.73 -3.39 -4.55
CA GLU A 118 17.14 -3.46 -4.93
C GLU A 118 17.80 -2.08 -4.98
N ARG A 119 17.04 -1.00 -4.80
CA ARG A 119 17.53 0.38 -4.88
C ARG A 119 18.08 0.89 -3.54
N PRO A 120 18.94 1.92 -3.56
CA PRO A 120 19.42 2.55 -2.32
C PRO A 120 18.34 3.29 -1.52
N SER A 121 17.23 3.68 -2.15
CA SER A 121 16.11 4.39 -1.54
C SER A 121 14.81 3.91 -2.21
N GLN A 122 13.75 3.81 -1.42
CA GLN A 122 12.41 3.41 -1.79
C GLN A 122 11.46 4.59 -1.55
N ASN A 123 10.99 5.22 -2.63
CA ASN A 123 9.95 6.24 -2.54
C ASN A 123 8.72 5.74 -3.29
N PHE A 124 7.66 5.43 -2.57
CA PHE A 124 6.44 4.89 -3.16
C PHE A 124 5.19 5.23 -2.37
N THR A 125 4.07 5.30 -3.09
CA THR A 125 2.73 5.31 -2.52
C THR A 125 2.13 3.92 -2.71
N ALA A 126 1.47 3.39 -1.67
CA ALA A 126 0.69 2.17 -1.76
C ALA A 126 -0.65 2.31 -1.03
N ALA A 127 -1.64 1.53 -1.46
CA ALA A 127 -2.90 1.46 -0.76
C ALA A 127 -3.53 0.07 -0.87
N VAL A 128 -4.37 -0.27 0.10
CA VAL A 128 -5.21 -1.47 0.10
C VAL A 128 -6.62 -1.06 0.51
N TYR A 129 -7.61 -1.44 -0.29
CA TYR A 129 -9.02 -1.26 -0.01
C TYR A 129 -9.63 -2.61 0.38
N ASP A 130 -10.24 -2.68 1.57
CA ASP A 130 -11.04 -3.80 2.05
C ASP A 130 -12.51 -3.57 1.68
N SER A 131 -13.04 -4.39 0.77
CA SER A 131 -14.44 -4.30 0.32
C SER A 131 -15.43 -4.76 1.40
N GLN A 132 -15.00 -5.58 2.36
CA GLN A 132 -15.88 -6.05 3.44
C GLN A 132 -16.14 -4.94 4.46
N SER A 133 -15.08 -4.24 4.87
CA SER A 133 -15.19 -3.12 5.82
C SER A 133 -15.46 -1.77 5.15
N ARG A 134 -15.28 -1.69 3.81
CA ARG A 134 -15.28 -0.45 3.02
C ARG A 134 -14.22 0.53 3.52
N THR A 135 -13.03 0.04 3.82
CA THR A 135 -11.94 0.82 4.39
C THR A 135 -10.77 0.85 3.42
N LEU A 136 -10.30 2.06 3.11
CA LEU A 136 -9.06 2.30 2.39
C LEU A 136 -7.96 2.60 3.39
N TYR A 137 -6.89 1.82 3.30
CA TYR A 137 -5.62 2.05 3.98
C TYR A 137 -4.64 2.58 2.94
N CYS A 138 -4.11 3.79 3.14
CA CYS A 138 -3.15 4.42 2.24
C CYS A 138 -1.88 4.76 3.01
N GLY A 139 -0.74 4.65 2.34
CA GLY A 139 0.52 5.02 2.93
C GLY A 139 1.56 5.39 1.89
N GLU A 140 2.39 6.34 2.27
CA GLU A 140 3.52 6.86 1.51
C GLU A 140 4.79 6.55 2.29
N LEU A 141 5.85 6.16 1.58
CA LEU A 141 7.19 5.98 2.14
C LEU A 141 8.15 6.84 1.32
N ASP A 142 8.96 7.64 2.00
CA ASP A 142 10.10 8.36 1.44
C ASP A 142 11.37 8.05 2.25
N THR A 143 12.47 7.71 1.57
CA THR A 143 13.75 7.30 2.19
C THR A 143 14.99 7.78 1.45
#